data_AF-A0A453R0F8-F1
#
_entry.id   AF-A0A453R0F8-F1
#
_cell.length_a   1.000
_cell.length_b   1.000
_cell.length_c   1.000
_cell.angle_alpha   90.00
_cell.angle_beta   90.00
_cell.angle_gamma   90.00
#
_symmetry.space_group_name_H-M   'P 1'
#
loop_
_entity.id
_entity.type
_entity.pdbx_description
1 polymer ?
#
loop_
_entity_poly.entity_id
_entity_poly.type
_entity_poly.pdbx_seq_one_letter_code
_entity_poly.pdbx_strand_id
1 'polypeptide(L)'
;MNAFKPAPSGARKVVLATNIAETSVTIPGIKYVIDPGMVKARAYNPVTGMESLIIIPVSKAQALQRSGRAGREGPGKCFRLFQECEFDKLAESTIPEIKRCNLANVVLQLKALGIDDIIGFDFMEKPSRTSILKSLEQLILLGALTDDYKLSDPVGKQMARLPLDPMYSKALIVSNEFKCLEEMLIVVSMLSVESIFFTPREKLEEARAARKSFESSEGDHITLVNVYRAAAECLEKSKNANAKEKTMEKALNRWCFENFINYRSLRHARDVHSQIQGHVQQMGLNLSSCGDDMVQFRRCLTAAFFLNAAMRQPDGSFR
;
A
#
# COMPACT_ATOMS: atom_id res chain seq x y z
N MET A 1 16.00 -7.25 12.83
CA MET A 1 15.92 -7.96 11.52
C MET A 1 17.04 -9.01 11.45
N ASN A 2 16.76 -10.26 11.03
CA ASN A 2 17.80 -11.32 10.99
C ASN A 2 18.93 -11.03 9.98
N ALA A 3 18.67 -10.23 8.94
CA ALA A 3 19.67 -9.88 7.92
C ALA A 3 20.93 -9.18 8.46
N PHE A 4 20.80 -8.42 9.56
CA PHE A 4 21.92 -7.70 10.18
C PHE A 4 22.72 -8.54 11.19
N LYS A 5 22.22 -9.73 11.56
CA LYS A 5 22.95 -10.60 12.48
C LYS A 5 24.23 -11.12 11.78
N PRO A 6 25.32 -11.30 12.53
CA PRO A 6 26.51 -11.96 12.01
C PRO A 6 26.20 -13.41 11.63
N ALA A 7 26.99 -13.96 10.71
CA ALA A 7 26.90 -15.39 10.39
C ALA A 7 27.47 -16.21 11.56
N PRO A 8 26.92 -17.41 11.84
CA PRO A 8 27.57 -18.37 12.72
C PRO A 8 28.98 -18.73 12.21
N SER A 9 29.87 -19.11 13.12
CA SER A 9 31.23 -19.56 12.74
C SER A 9 31.16 -20.74 11.77
N GLY A 10 31.99 -20.71 10.73
CA GLY A 10 32.02 -21.74 9.68
C GLY A 10 30.87 -21.67 8.65
N ALA A 11 29.92 -20.73 8.78
CA ALA A 11 28.80 -20.60 7.86
C ALA A 11 28.85 -19.32 7.02
N ARG A 12 28.26 -19.35 5.82
CA ARG A 12 28.03 -18.17 4.99
C ARG A 12 26.60 -17.68 5.16
N LYS A 13 26.44 -16.38 5.45
CA LYS A 13 25.13 -15.72 5.39
C LYS A 13 24.78 -15.41 3.94
N VAL A 14 23.61 -15.85 3.51
CA VAL A 14 23.01 -15.49 2.22
C VAL A 14 21.78 -14.64 2.51
N VAL A 15 21.72 -13.46 1.89
CA VAL A 15 20.57 -12.55 2.04
C VAL A 15 19.84 -12.49 0.71
N LEU A 16 18.57 -12.88 0.70
CA LEU A 16 17.65 -12.64 -0.41
C LEU A 16 16.95 -11.31 -0.15
N ALA A 17 17.13 -10.35 -1.06
CA ALA A 17 16.64 -8.99 -0.89
C ALA A 17 16.00 -8.46 -2.18
N THR A 18 15.07 -7.52 -2.01
CA THR A 18 14.54 -6.69 -3.09
C THR A 18 15.44 -5.47 -3.32
N ASN A 19 15.00 -4.53 -4.16
CA ASN A 19 15.66 -3.24 -4.36
C ASN A 19 15.78 -2.39 -3.08
N ILE A 20 15.19 -2.80 -1.94
CA ILE A 20 15.46 -2.15 -0.64
C ILE A 20 16.95 -2.21 -0.26
N ALA A 21 17.66 -3.30 -0.61
CA ALA A 21 19.09 -3.42 -0.36
C ALA A 21 19.95 -2.62 -1.37
N GLU A 22 19.35 -2.16 -2.47
CA GLU A 22 20.02 -1.41 -3.54
C GLU A 22 20.38 0.00 -3.11
N THR A 23 19.53 0.65 -2.31
CA THR A 23 19.67 2.05 -1.86
C THR A 23 19.61 2.16 -0.34
N SER A 24 18.50 1.73 0.26
CA SER A 24 18.06 2.13 1.61
C SER A 24 18.77 1.45 2.77
N VAL A 25 19.47 0.33 2.56
CA VAL A 25 20.06 -0.45 3.66
C VAL A 25 21.51 -0.85 3.37
N THR A 26 22.35 -0.76 4.40
CA THR A 26 23.71 -1.29 4.40
C THR A 26 23.76 -2.56 5.24
N ILE A 27 24.01 -3.71 4.62
CA ILE A 27 24.22 -4.96 5.35
C ILE A 27 25.73 -5.18 5.45
N PRO A 28 26.29 -5.31 6.67
CA PRO A 28 27.72 -5.53 6.83
C PRO A 28 28.14 -6.93 6.36
N GLY A 29 29.37 -7.05 5.90
CA GLY A 29 29.99 -8.30 5.46
C GLY A 29 29.59 -8.79 4.06
N ILE A 30 28.92 -7.96 3.25
CA ILE A 30 28.56 -8.33 1.87
C ILE A 30 29.80 -8.23 0.97
N LYS A 31 30.31 -9.39 0.53
CA LYS A 31 31.41 -9.50 -0.45
C LYS A 31 30.98 -10.00 -1.82
N TYR A 32 29.79 -10.60 -1.91
CA TYR A 32 29.28 -11.23 -3.12
C TYR A 32 27.85 -10.76 -3.37
N VAL A 33 27.61 -10.26 -4.58
CA VAL A 33 26.27 -9.88 -5.05
C VAL A 33 25.93 -10.74 -6.26
N ILE A 34 24.71 -11.30 -6.27
CA ILE A 34 24.15 -12.00 -7.43
C ILE A 34 23.00 -11.14 -7.94
N ASP A 35 23.10 -10.62 -9.15
CA ASP A 35 22.13 -9.69 -9.72
C ASP A 35 21.37 -10.34 -10.90
N PRO A 36 20.07 -10.63 -10.74
CA PRO A 36 19.25 -11.16 -11.82
C PRO A 36 18.86 -10.11 -12.88
N GLY A 37 19.18 -8.82 -12.67
CA GLY A 37 18.90 -7.77 -13.66
C GLY A 37 17.44 -7.32 -13.75
N MET A 38 16.58 -7.75 -12.83
CA MET A 38 15.15 -7.40 -12.82
C MET A 38 14.76 -6.60 -11.56
N VAL A 39 13.67 -5.84 -11.67
CA VAL A 39 13.02 -5.13 -10.56
C VAL A 39 11.52 -5.14 -10.75
N LYS A 40 10.76 -5.21 -9.66
CA LYS A 40 9.31 -4.99 -9.68
C LYS A 40 9.05 -3.50 -9.48
N ALA A 41 8.50 -2.83 -10.49
CA ALA A 41 8.24 -1.40 -10.47
C ALA A 41 6.74 -1.12 -10.64
N ARG A 42 6.28 -0.01 -10.03
CA ARG A 42 4.94 0.53 -10.27
C ARG A 42 4.89 1.13 -11.67
N ALA A 43 3.83 0.79 -12.40
CA ALA A 43 3.51 1.33 -13.71
C ALA A 43 2.04 1.73 -13.76
N TYR A 44 1.79 2.96 -14.17
CA TYR A 44 0.46 3.52 -14.33
C TYR A 44 0.10 3.68 -15.80
N ASN A 45 -1.07 3.17 -16.19
CA ASN A 45 -1.63 3.41 -17.51
C ASN A 45 -2.72 4.49 -17.41
N PRO A 46 -2.51 5.71 -17.95
CA PRO A 46 -3.47 6.81 -17.86
C PRO A 46 -4.74 6.58 -18.68
N VAL A 47 -4.70 5.70 -19.70
CA VAL A 47 -5.87 5.40 -20.54
C VAL A 47 -6.84 4.50 -19.78
N THR A 48 -6.33 3.46 -19.11
CA THR A 48 -7.17 2.53 -18.33
C THR A 48 -7.35 2.96 -16.87
N GLY A 49 -6.59 3.95 -16.40
CA GLY A 49 -6.59 4.40 -15.01
C GLY A 49 -5.99 3.39 -14.02
N MET A 50 -5.32 2.34 -14.50
CA MET A 50 -4.85 1.24 -13.66
C MET A 50 -3.37 1.40 -13.30
N GLU A 51 -3.06 1.24 -12.02
CA GLU A 51 -1.70 1.06 -11.53
C GLU A 51 -1.42 -0.44 -11.33
N SER A 52 -0.27 -0.90 -11.80
CA SER A 52 0.15 -2.29 -11.72
C SER A 52 1.60 -2.41 -11.31
N LEU A 53 1.94 -3.54 -10.68
CA LEU A 53 3.32 -3.88 -10.34
C LEU A 53 3.88 -4.84 -11.38
N ILE A 54 4.64 -4.32 -12.34
CA ILE A 54 5.24 -5.09 -13.42
C ILE A 54 6.71 -5.40 -13.13
N ILE A 55 7.18 -6.53 -13.65
CA ILE A 55 8.59 -6.91 -13.59
C ILE A 55 9.27 -6.37 -14.85
N ILE A 56 10.27 -5.51 -14.67
CA ILE A 56 11.03 -4.89 -15.75
C ILE A 56 12.53 -5.06 -15.55
N PRO A 57 13.34 -4.97 -16.62
CA PRO A 57 14.79 -4.87 -16.50
C PRO A 57 15.20 -3.66 -15.66
N VAL A 58 16.32 -3.77 -14.95
CA VAL A 58 16.92 -2.65 -14.22
C VAL A 58 17.60 -1.66 -15.16
N SER A 59 17.83 -0.43 -14.71
CA SER A 59 18.73 0.49 -15.42
C SER A 59 20.21 0.17 -15.13
N LYS A 60 21.11 0.67 -15.98
CA LYS A 60 22.57 0.58 -15.74
C LYS A 60 22.94 1.19 -14.39
N ALA A 61 22.38 2.34 -14.05
CA ALA A 61 22.57 2.98 -12.74
C ALA A 61 22.20 2.03 -11.58
N GLN A 62 21.07 1.32 -11.67
CA GLN A 62 20.65 0.36 -10.64
C GLN A 62 21.58 -0.86 -10.55
N ALA A 63 21.93 -1.46 -11.69
CA ALA A 63 22.88 -2.57 -11.75
C ALA A 63 24.27 -2.19 -11.18
N LEU A 64 24.72 -0.96 -11.43
CA LEU A 64 25.94 -0.41 -10.85
C LEU A 64 25.80 -0.22 -9.32
N GLN A 65 24.69 0.34 -8.84
CA GLN A 65 24.42 0.46 -7.40
C GLN A 65 24.40 -0.89 -6.69
N ARG A 66 23.78 -1.91 -7.29
CA ARG A 66 23.78 -3.30 -6.79
C ARG A 66 25.20 -3.84 -6.69
N SER A 67 26.01 -3.69 -7.74
CA SER A 67 27.40 -4.14 -7.73
C SER A 67 28.24 -3.43 -6.65
N GLY A 68 28.00 -2.14 -6.43
CA GLY A 68 28.68 -1.35 -5.40
C GLY A 68 28.44 -1.84 -3.97
N ARG A 69 27.39 -2.62 -3.71
CA ARG A 69 27.12 -3.22 -2.39
C ARG A 69 28.19 -4.25 -1.99
N ALA A 70 28.82 -4.93 -2.95
CA ALA A 70 29.91 -5.87 -2.69
C ALA A 70 31.23 -5.17 -2.30
N GLY A 71 31.39 -3.89 -2.65
CA GLY A 71 32.64 -3.14 -2.50
C GLY A 71 32.73 -2.27 -1.25
N ARG A 72 31.76 -2.33 -0.33
CA ARG A 72 31.65 -1.35 0.77
C ARG A 72 32.68 -1.51 1.88
N GLU A 73 33.02 -2.74 2.23
CA GLU A 73 33.94 -3.06 3.33
C GLU A 73 35.28 -3.63 2.83
N GLY A 74 35.50 -3.64 1.52
CA GLY A 74 36.70 -4.17 0.89
C GLY A 74 36.40 -4.78 -0.49
N PRO A 75 37.39 -5.48 -1.09
CA PRO A 75 37.22 -6.11 -2.39
C PRO A 75 36.09 -7.15 -2.39
N GLY A 76 35.18 -7.02 -3.36
CA GLY A 76 34.04 -7.92 -3.55
C GLY A 76 33.81 -8.27 -5.02
N LYS A 77 32.87 -9.18 -5.28
CA LYS A 77 32.50 -9.62 -6.63
C LYS A 77 31.00 -9.47 -6.85
N CYS A 78 30.62 -9.04 -8.05
CA CYS A 78 29.24 -9.02 -8.50
C CYS A 78 29.08 -9.98 -9.68
N PHE A 79 28.10 -10.87 -9.58
CA PHE A 79 27.75 -11.84 -10.61
C PHE A 79 26.42 -11.41 -11.21
N ARG A 80 26.46 -10.85 -12.42
CA ARG A 80 25.26 -10.51 -13.20
C ARG A 80 24.80 -11.75 -13.96
N LEU A 81 23.52 -12.10 -13.85
CA LEU A 81 22.94 -13.27 -14.52
C LEU A 81 22.47 -12.97 -15.95
N PHE A 82 23.09 -11.97 -16.59
CA PHE A 82 22.80 -11.53 -17.95
C PHE A 82 24.11 -11.16 -18.66
N GLN A 83 24.11 -11.23 -19.99
CA GLN A 83 25.29 -11.01 -20.81
C GLN A 83 25.68 -9.53 -20.86
N GLU A 84 26.93 -9.24 -21.19
CA GLU A 84 27.44 -7.86 -21.34
C GLU A 84 26.69 -7.09 -22.43
N CYS A 85 26.38 -7.75 -23.55
CA CYS A 85 25.57 -7.14 -24.62
C CYS A 85 24.14 -6.79 -24.17
N GLU A 86 23.58 -7.48 -23.17
CA GLU A 86 22.29 -7.13 -22.57
C GLU A 86 22.44 -5.97 -21.59
N PHE A 87 23.56 -5.87 -20.86
CA PHE A 87 23.86 -4.71 -20.02
C PHE A 87 23.91 -3.42 -20.85
N ASP A 88 24.54 -3.47 -22.03
CA ASP A 88 24.67 -2.29 -22.90
C ASP A 88 23.33 -1.77 -23.43
N LYS A 89 22.34 -2.66 -23.59
CA LYS A 89 20.97 -2.34 -24.01
C LYS A 89 20.10 -1.76 -22.89
N LEU A 90 20.51 -1.87 -21.62
CA LEU A 90 19.74 -1.32 -20.50
C LEU A 90 19.69 0.22 -20.58
N ALA A 91 18.58 0.80 -20.12
CA ALA A 91 18.49 2.25 -19.98
C ALA A 91 19.56 2.77 -19.01
N GLU A 92 20.14 3.94 -19.28
CA GLU A 92 21.18 4.54 -18.41
C GLU A 92 20.66 4.77 -16.99
N SER A 93 19.46 5.34 -16.87
CA SER A 93 18.83 5.73 -15.62
C SER A 93 17.38 5.23 -15.55
N THR A 94 16.86 5.15 -14.32
CA THR A 94 15.49 4.71 -14.08
C THR A 94 14.52 5.85 -14.36
N ILE A 95 13.44 5.57 -15.09
CA ILE A 95 12.37 6.54 -15.34
C ILE A 95 11.82 7.06 -14.00
N PRO A 96 11.71 8.38 -13.80
CA PRO A 96 11.25 8.94 -12.52
C PRO A 96 9.80 8.63 -12.20
N GLU A 97 9.51 8.62 -10.90
CA GLU A 97 8.21 8.24 -10.35
C GLU A 97 7.06 9.10 -10.88
N ILE A 98 7.27 10.40 -11.02
CA ILE A 98 6.27 11.35 -11.53
C ILE A 98 5.78 11.01 -12.95
N LYS A 99 6.58 10.28 -13.75
CA LYS A 99 6.20 9.87 -15.11
C LYS A 99 5.50 8.50 -15.16
N ARG A 100 5.47 7.74 -14.06
CA ARG A 100 5.02 6.34 -14.06
C ARG A 100 3.98 5.99 -12.98
N CYS A 101 3.54 6.96 -12.18
CA CYS A 101 2.55 6.77 -11.12
C CYS A 101 1.31 7.64 -11.33
N ASN A 102 0.22 7.33 -10.63
CA ASN A 102 -0.97 8.18 -10.63
C ASN A 102 -0.66 9.51 -9.92
N LEU A 103 -1.00 10.64 -10.56
CA LEU A 103 -0.73 11.98 -10.07
C LEU A 103 -1.91 12.58 -9.29
N ALA A 104 -3.02 11.87 -9.11
CA ALA A 104 -4.22 12.40 -8.44
C ALA A 104 -3.91 12.99 -7.06
N ASN A 105 -3.13 12.28 -6.23
CA ASN A 105 -2.73 12.81 -4.93
C ASN A 105 -1.82 14.05 -5.05
N VAL A 106 -0.84 14.04 -5.96
CA VAL A 106 0.07 15.17 -6.19
C VAL A 106 -0.70 16.41 -6.65
N VAL A 107 -1.63 16.23 -7.59
CA VAL A 107 -2.49 17.29 -8.13
C VAL A 107 -3.38 17.87 -7.03
N LEU A 108 -3.99 17.02 -6.19
CA LEU A 108 -4.80 17.46 -5.06
C LEU A 108 -3.99 18.32 -4.09
N GLN A 109 -2.76 17.91 -3.76
CA GLN A 109 -1.87 18.66 -2.87
C GLN A 109 -1.42 19.99 -3.48
N LEU A 110 -1.07 20.03 -4.77
CA LEU A 110 -0.72 21.28 -5.46
C LEU A 110 -1.89 22.27 -5.46
N LYS A 111 -3.11 21.80 -5.70
CA LYS A 111 -4.32 22.62 -5.64
C LYS A 111 -4.61 23.11 -4.21
N ALA A 112 -4.38 22.28 -3.20
CA ALA A 112 -4.49 22.68 -1.80
C ALA A 112 -3.46 23.74 -1.38
N LEU A 113 -2.29 23.76 -2.02
CA LEU A 113 -1.27 24.82 -1.84
C LEU A 113 -1.61 26.12 -2.60
N GLY A 114 -2.67 26.15 -3.40
CA GLY A 114 -3.08 27.32 -4.18
C GLY A 114 -2.40 27.42 -5.56
N ILE A 115 -1.80 26.34 -6.07
CA ILE A 115 -1.23 26.30 -7.41
C ILE A 115 -2.31 25.89 -8.40
N ASP A 116 -2.77 26.86 -9.20
CA ASP A 116 -3.84 26.63 -10.16
C ASP A 116 -3.37 26.08 -11.50
N ASP A 117 -2.26 26.59 -12.02
CA ASP A 117 -1.67 26.11 -13.27
C ASP A 117 -0.69 24.95 -13.01
N ILE A 118 -1.24 23.74 -13.00
CA ILE A 118 -0.46 22.52 -12.83
C ILE A 118 0.34 22.18 -14.10
N ILE A 119 -0.15 22.58 -15.28
CA ILE A 119 0.49 22.25 -16.57
C ILE A 119 1.75 23.11 -16.76
N GLY A 120 1.68 24.38 -16.36
CA GLY A 120 2.81 25.31 -16.36
C GLY A 120 3.73 25.17 -15.15
N PHE A 121 3.36 24.38 -14.13
CA PHE A 121 4.19 24.18 -12.95
C PHE A 121 5.58 23.62 -13.29
N ASP A 122 6.61 24.18 -12.64
CA ASP A 122 8.01 23.87 -12.95
C ASP A 122 8.49 22.60 -12.23
N PHE A 123 8.04 21.45 -12.72
CA PHE A 123 8.55 20.16 -12.26
C PHE A 123 9.99 19.91 -12.76
N MET A 124 10.85 19.40 -11.87
CA MET A 124 12.20 18.90 -12.23
C MET A 124 12.18 17.99 -13.46
N GLU A 125 11.21 17.07 -13.48
CA GLU A 125 10.85 16.34 -14.69
C GLU A 125 9.34 16.41 -14.90
N LYS A 126 8.94 16.96 -16.06
CA LYS A 126 7.53 17.15 -16.37
C LYS A 126 6.84 15.82 -16.66
N PRO A 127 5.71 15.52 -15.98
CA PRO A 127 4.88 14.37 -16.34
C PRO A 127 4.18 14.59 -17.67
N SER A 128 3.59 13.52 -18.22
CA SER A 128 2.81 13.64 -19.45
C SER A 128 1.55 14.49 -19.21
N ARG A 129 1.18 15.33 -20.20
CA ARG A 129 -0.05 16.13 -20.13
C ARG A 129 -1.28 15.23 -19.95
N THR A 130 -1.32 14.08 -20.60
CA THR A 130 -2.39 13.09 -20.48
C THR A 130 -2.55 12.60 -19.04
N SER A 131 -1.44 12.32 -18.34
CA SER A 131 -1.47 11.91 -16.93
C SER A 131 -2.04 13.01 -16.03
N ILE A 132 -1.63 14.27 -16.22
CA ILE A 132 -2.18 15.41 -15.45
C ILE A 132 -3.69 15.55 -15.69
N LEU A 133 -4.11 15.55 -16.96
CA LEU A 133 -5.53 15.71 -17.32
C LEU A 133 -6.39 14.59 -16.74
N LYS A 134 -5.92 13.34 -16.79
CA LYS A 134 -6.62 12.19 -16.21
C LYS A 134 -6.72 12.27 -14.69
N SER A 135 -5.67 12.75 -14.02
CA SER A 135 -5.72 13.00 -12.58
C SER A 135 -6.68 14.14 -12.21
N LEU A 136 -6.77 15.21 -13.01
CA LEU A 136 -7.77 16.28 -12.83
C LEU A 136 -9.19 15.76 -13.01
N GLU A 137 -9.45 15.00 -14.08
CA GLU A 137 -10.73 14.36 -14.36
C GLU A 137 -11.15 13.44 -13.20
N GLN A 138 -10.24 12.59 -12.70
CA GLN A 138 -10.49 11.73 -11.55
C GLN A 138 -10.88 12.55 -10.31
N LEU A 139 -10.20 13.65 -10.03
CA LEU A 139 -10.50 14.48 -8.86
C LEU A 139 -11.83 15.23 -8.98
N ILE A 140 -12.23 15.64 -10.18
CA ILE A 140 -13.58 16.20 -10.43
C ILE A 140 -14.65 15.13 -10.17
N LEU A 141 -14.46 13.92 -10.70
CA LEU A 141 -15.40 12.80 -10.49
C LEU A 141 -15.54 12.43 -9.01
N LEU A 142 -14.47 12.51 -8.23
CA LEU A 142 -14.51 12.30 -6.77
C LEU A 142 -15.14 13.49 -6.01
N GLY A 143 -15.36 14.62 -6.67
CA GLY A 143 -15.86 15.86 -6.08
C GLY A 143 -14.81 16.62 -5.27
N ALA A 144 -13.52 16.32 -5.45
CA ALA A 144 -12.41 17.04 -4.82
C ALA A 144 -12.13 18.38 -5.51
N LEU A 145 -12.43 18.45 -6.81
CA LEU A 145 -12.37 19.67 -7.61
C LEU A 145 -13.77 20.02 -8.13
N THR A 146 -14.00 21.31 -8.34
CA THR A 146 -15.16 21.85 -9.07
C THR A 146 -14.95 21.78 -10.58
N ASP A 147 -16.00 22.02 -11.37
CA ASP A 147 -15.92 22.07 -12.84
C ASP A 147 -14.95 23.15 -13.35
N ASP A 148 -14.71 24.20 -12.55
CA ASP A 148 -13.71 25.24 -12.80
C ASP A 148 -12.27 24.84 -12.37
N TYR A 149 -12.02 23.57 -12.09
CA TYR A 149 -10.75 23.02 -11.61
C TYR A 149 -10.24 23.65 -10.29
N LYS A 150 -11.12 24.24 -9.48
CA LYS A 150 -10.78 24.76 -8.14
C LYS A 150 -11.06 23.72 -7.07
N LEU A 151 -10.28 23.76 -5.99
CA LEU A 151 -10.49 22.89 -4.83
C LEU A 151 -11.89 23.10 -4.23
N SER A 152 -12.66 22.02 -4.08
CA SER A 152 -14.01 22.11 -3.52
C SER A 152 -13.97 22.25 -1.99
N ASP A 153 -15.01 22.88 -1.44
CA ASP A 153 -15.22 23.08 -0.01
C ASP A 153 -16.61 22.51 0.37
N PRO A 154 -16.73 21.57 1.31
CA PRO A 154 -15.67 21.05 2.18
C PRO A 154 -14.86 19.89 1.60
N VAL A 155 -15.39 19.16 0.62
CA VAL A 155 -14.88 17.84 0.22
C VAL A 155 -13.40 17.87 -0.19
N GLY A 156 -13.00 18.74 -1.12
CA GLY A 156 -11.63 18.82 -1.60
C GLY A 156 -10.64 19.20 -0.51
N LYS A 157 -10.97 20.20 0.32
CA LYS A 157 -10.16 20.59 1.49
C LYS A 157 -10.03 19.46 2.52
N GLN A 158 -11.11 18.74 2.77
CA GLN A 158 -11.12 17.59 3.67
C GLN A 158 -10.25 16.45 3.12
N MET A 159 -10.36 16.14 1.83
CA MET A 159 -9.55 15.12 1.18
C MET A 159 -8.05 15.44 1.21
N ALA A 160 -7.68 16.70 0.98
CA ALA A 160 -6.28 17.13 0.98
C ALA A 160 -5.61 17.06 2.37
N ARG A 161 -6.39 17.11 3.45
CA ARG A 161 -5.88 16.99 4.83
C ARG A 161 -5.56 15.54 5.24
N LEU A 162 -6.15 14.56 4.56
CA LEU A 162 -5.93 13.15 4.87
C LEU A 162 -4.66 12.66 4.13
N PRO A 163 -3.74 11.96 4.81
CA PRO A 163 -2.53 11.41 4.19
C PRO A 163 -2.83 10.11 3.42
N LEU A 164 -3.82 10.15 2.53
CA LEU A 164 -4.38 9.00 1.83
C LEU A 164 -4.57 9.29 0.34
N ASP A 165 -4.72 8.24 -0.46
CA ASP A 165 -5.15 8.38 -1.85
C ASP A 165 -6.54 9.06 -1.92
N PRO A 166 -6.82 9.92 -2.91
CA PRO A 166 -8.11 10.58 -3.07
C PRO A 166 -9.33 9.64 -3.00
N MET A 167 -9.25 8.41 -3.53
CA MET A 167 -10.37 7.46 -3.42
C MET A 167 -10.63 7.03 -1.98
N TYR A 168 -9.58 6.77 -1.21
CA TYR A 168 -9.71 6.40 0.21
C TYR A 168 -10.18 7.58 1.06
N SER A 169 -9.69 8.78 0.79
CA SER A 169 -10.17 10.01 1.43
C SER A 169 -11.67 10.24 1.16
N LYS A 170 -12.11 10.05 -0.09
CA LYS A 170 -13.52 10.13 -0.46
C LYS A 170 -14.36 9.08 0.28
N ALA A 171 -13.86 7.85 0.37
CA ALA A 171 -14.57 6.77 1.07
C ALA A 171 -14.84 7.11 2.54
N LEU A 172 -13.86 7.67 3.25
CA LEU A 172 -14.03 8.10 4.64
C LEU A 172 -15.04 9.24 4.76
N ILE A 173 -14.98 10.24 3.88
CA ILE A 173 -15.92 11.38 3.93
C ILE A 173 -17.36 10.90 3.69
N VAL A 174 -17.58 10.08 2.66
CA VAL A 174 -18.90 9.54 2.31
C VAL A 174 -19.43 8.60 3.39
N SER A 175 -18.58 7.82 4.04
CA SER A 175 -19.00 6.87 5.08
C SER A 175 -19.65 7.52 6.31
N ASN A 176 -19.38 8.80 6.55
CA ASN A 176 -20.09 9.57 7.57
C ASN A 176 -21.58 9.78 7.22
N GLU A 177 -21.92 9.94 5.94
CA GLU A 177 -23.31 10.06 5.46
C GLU A 177 -24.07 8.73 5.57
N PHE A 178 -23.38 7.62 5.31
CA PHE A 178 -23.92 6.25 5.41
C PHE A 178 -23.87 5.66 6.82
N LYS A 179 -23.34 6.41 7.80
CA LYS A 179 -23.17 6.00 9.20
C LYS A 179 -22.34 4.73 9.40
N CYS A 180 -21.32 4.51 8.57
CA CYS A 180 -20.43 3.33 8.59
C CYS A 180 -18.94 3.72 8.59
N LEU A 181 -18.62 4.83 9.25
CA LEU A 181 -17.28 5.42 9.28
C LEU A 181 -16.27 4.52 10.00
N GLU A 182 -16.70 3.81 11.04
CA GLU A 182 -15.83 2.89 11.79
C GLU A 182 -15.38 1.72 10.91
N GLU A 183 -16.31 1.09 10.19
CA GLU A 183 -16.00 -0.01 9.26
C GLU A 183 -15.13 0.46 8.09
N MET A 184 -15.43 1.63 7.52
CA MET A 184 -14.64 2.19 6.42
C MET A 184 -13.22 2.54 6.86
N LEU A 185 -13.05 3.09 8.06
CA LEU A 185 -11.76 3.39 8.65
C LEU A 185 -10.90 2.13 8.80
N ILE A 186 -11.52 1.04 9.28
CA ILE A 186 -10.86 -0.27 9.37
C ILE A 186 -10.40 -0.73 7.98
N VAL A 187 -11.29 -0.71 6.98
CA VAL A 187 -10.95 -1.18 5.63
C VAL A 187 -9.85 -0.34 5.00
N VAL A 188 -9.94 0.99 5.04
CA VAL A 188 -8.89 1.87 4.51
C VAL A 188 -7.54 1.61 5.18
N SER A 189 -7.53 1.38 6.49
CA SER A 189 -6.31 1.10 7.25
C SER A 189 -5.71 -0.27 6.87
N MET A 190 -6.55 -1.29 6.69
CA MET A 190 -6.13 -2.64 6.31
C MET A 190 -5.67 -2.71 4.85
N LEU A 191 -6.23 -1.90 3.95
CA LEU A 191 -5.80 -1.79 2.54
C LEU A 191 -4.51 -0.97 2.37
N SER A 192 -4.20 -0.08 3.32
CA SER A 192 -3.00 0.77 3.28
C SER A 192 -1.70 0.04 3.66
N VAL A 193 -1.79 -1.21 4.12
CA VAL A 193 -0.64 -2.03 4.52
C VAL A 193 -0.40 -3.21 3.58
N GLU A 194 0.74 -3.88 3.72
CA GLU A 194 1.01 -5.13 3.02
C GLU A 194 -0.02 -6.21 3.39
N SER A 195 -0.21 -7.20 2.51
CA SER A 195 -1.15 -8.31 2.70
C SER A 195 -1.15 -8.86 4.13
N ILE A 196 -2.34 -8.84 4.74
CA ILE A 196 -2.58 -9.30 6.11
C ILE A 196 -2.48 -10.83 6.20
N PHE A 197 -2.96 -11.54 5.19
CA PHE A 197 -2.93 -13.00 5.16
C PHE A 197 -1.56 -13.51 4.71
N PHE A 198 -1.07 -14.52 5.41
CA PHE A 198 0.17 -15.24 5.09
C PHE A 198 -0.15 -16.71 4.82
N THR A 199 0.20 -17.21 3.64
CA THR A 199 -0.07 -18.62 3.27
C THR A 199 1.24 -19.37 3.03
N PRO A 200 1.76 -20.11 4.03
CA PRO A 200 2.93 -20.96 3.84
C PRO A 200 2.60 -22.13 2.91
N ARG A 201 3.54 -22.48 2.02
CA ARG A 201 3.37 -23.58 1.05
C ARG A 201 3.09 -24.94 1.72
N GLU A 202 3.70 -25.19 2.87
CA GLU A 202 3.57 -26.46 3.62
C GLU A 202 2.23 -26.59 4.35
N LYS A 203 1.59 -25.46 4.70
CA LYS A 203 0.38 -25.40 5.53
C LYS A 203 -0.79 -24.72 4.79
N LEU A 204 -0.90 -25.01 3.50
CA LEU A 204 -1.87 -24.36 2.63
C LEU A 204 -3.32 -24.58 3.11
N GLU A 205 -3.67 -25.83 3.46
CA GLU A 205 -5.02 -26.19 3.90
C GLU A 205 -5.37 -25.63 5.28
N GLU A 206 -4.44 -25.67 6.24
CA GLU A 206 -4.61 -25.03 7.56
C GLU A 206 -4.84 -23.51 7.41
N ALA A 207 -4.04 -22.84 6.57
CA ALA A 207 -4.17 -21.41 6.32
C ALA A 207 -5.49 -21.05 5.64
N ARG A 208 -5.97 -21.88 4.71
CA ARG A 208 -7.29 -21.72 4.09
C ARG A 208 -8.42 -21.90 5.08
N ALA A 209 -8.34 -22.93 5.94
CA ALA A 209 -9.34 -23.17 6.98
C ALA A 209 -9.41 -21.99 7.97
N ALA A 210 -8.26 -21.47 8.41
CA ALA A 210 -8.18 -20.29 9.26
C ALA A 210 -8.70 -19.02 8.55
N ARG A 211 -8.44 -18.83 7.25
CA ARG A 211 -9.00 -17.69 6.52
C ARG A 211 -10.53 -17.79 6.40
N LYS A 212 -11.05 -19.00 6.20
CA LYS A 212 -12.48 -19.26 6.04
C LYS A 212 -13.31 -18.88 7.28
N SER A 213 -12.73 -18.90 8.48
CA SER A 213 -13.44 -18.47 9.70
C SER A 213 -13.70 -16.96 9.75
N PHE A 214 -12.95 -16.15 8.99
CA PHE A 214 -13.15 -14.71 8.88
C PHE A 214 -13.84 -14.30 7.58
N GLU A 215 -13.92 -15.22 6.61
CA GLU A 215 -14.47 -14.98 5.28
C GLU A 215 -15.95 -14.58 5.39
N SER A 216 -16.33 -13.54 4.66
CA SER A 216 -17.71 -13.10 4.54
C SER A 216 -18.19 -13.38 3.12
N SER A 217 -19.39 -13.96 2.99
CA SER A 217 -20.04 -14.15 1.70
C SER A 217 -20.36 -12.83 1.00
N GLU A 218 -20.38 -11.72 1.74
CA GLU A 218 -20.68 -10.39 1.24
C GLU A 218 -19.45 -9.66 0.65
N GLY A 219 -18.23 -10.19 0.84
CA GLY A 219 -17.02 -9.73 0.15
C GLY A 219 -15.77 -9.58 1.02
N ASP A 220 -14.61 -9.49 0.35
CA ASP A 220 -13.29 -9.43 0.99
C ASP A 220 -13.09 -8.23 1.92
N HIS A 221 -13.69 -7.07 1.62
CA HIS A 221 -13.60 -5.88 2.48
C HIS A 221 -14.21 -6.16 3.87
N ILE A 222 -15.33 -6.88 3.93
CA ILE A 222 -15.97 -7.26 5.19
C ILE A 222 -15.13 -8.31 5.92
N THR A 223 -14.46 -9.20 5.18
CA THR A 223 -13.47 -10.12 5.76
C THR A 223 -12.32 -9.37 6.45
N LEU A 224 -11.82 -8.26 5.88
CA LEU A 224 -10.82 -7.44 6.54
C LEU A 224 -11.36 -6.80 7.84
N VAL A 225 -12.62 -6.36 7.84
CA VAL A 225 -13.29 -5.86 9.06
C VAL A 225 -13.37 -6.95 10.12
N ASN A 226 -13.79 -8.17 9.76
CA ASN A 226 -13.89 -9.30 10.67
C ASN A 226 -12.55 -9.65 11.31
N VAL A 227 -11.47 -9.68 10.51
CA VAL A 227 -10.11 -9.93 11.02
C VAL A 227 -9.69 -8.85 12.02
N TYR A 228 -9.94 -7.57 11.70
CA TYR A 228 -9.58 -6.47 12.58
C TYR A 228 -10.38 -6.48 13.90
N ARG A 229 -11.69 -6.72 13.83
CA ARG A 229 -12.57 -6.84 15.01
C ARG A 229 -12.13 -8.02 15.90
N ALA A 230 -11.86 -9.19 15.32
CA ALA A 230 -11.36 -10.35 16.07
C ALA A 230 -10.01 -10.09 16.75
N ALA A 231 -9.11 -9.35 16.08
CA ALA A 231 -7.85 -8.91 16.68
C ALA A 231 -8.07 -7.92 17.85
N ALA A 232 -9.01 -6.98 17.70
CA ALA A 232 -9.38 -6.04 18.76
C ALA A 232 -9.97 -6.77 19.97
N GLU A 233 -10.86 -7.74 19.77
CA GLU A 233 -11.43 -8.57 20.84
C GLU A 233 -10.37 -9.36 21.60
N CYS A 234 -9.37 -9.90 20.91
CA CYS A 234 -8.23 -10.60 21.53
C CYS A 234 -7.47 -9.68 22.50
N LEU A 235 -7.29 -8.42 22.12
CA LEU A 235 -6.64 -7.41 22.95
C LEU A 235 -7.50 -6.99 24.13
N GLU A 236 -8.79 -6.76 23.95
CA GLU A 236 -9.71 -6.40 25.03
C GLU A 236 -9.81 -7.49 26.10
N LYS A 237 -9.85 -8.78 25.69
CA LYS A 237 -9.77 -9.92 26.63
C LYS A 237 -8.48 -9.89 27.47
N SER A 238 -7.37 -9.47 26.85
CA SER A 238 -6.08 -9.35 27.53
C SER A 238 -6.01 -8.13 28.47
N LYS A 239 -6.65 -7.01 28.11
CA LYS A 239 -6.77 -5.80 28.96
C LYS A 239 -7.56 -6.09 30.23
N ASN A 240 -8.69 -6.78 30.10
CA ASN A 240 -9.56 -7.13 31.24
C ASN A 240 -8.86 -8.04 32.27
N ALA A 241 -7.82 -8.76 31.84
CA ALA A 241 -6.95 -9.54 32.72
C ALA A 241 -5.83 -8.73 33.40
N ASN A 242 -5.86 -7.38 33.35
CA ASN A 242 -4.83 -6.47 33.86
C ASN A 242 -3.41 -6.80 33.35
N ALA A 243 -3.30 -7.34 32.13
CA ALA A 243 -2.02 -7.71 31.56
C ALA A 243 -1.22 -6.46 31.13
N LYS A 244 0.08 -6.43 31.42
CA LYS A 244 1.00 -5.40 30.91
C LYS A 244 0.96 -5.36 29.38
N GLU A 245 1.16 -4.18 28.78
CA GLU A 245 1.15 -3.96 27.32
C GLU A 245 2.00 -4.97 26.53
N LYS A 246 3.20 -5.27 27.01
CA LYS A 246 4.10 -6.26 26.40
C LYS A 246 3.53 -7.68 26.38
N THR A 247 2.67 -8.02 27.34
CA THR A 247 1.98 -9.31 27.41
C THR A 247 0.82 -9.37 26.42
N MET A 248 0.10 -8.25 26.25
CA MET A 248 -0.98 -8.14 25.26
C MET A 248 -0.45 -8.30 23.83
N GLU A 249 0.64 -7.62 23.50
CA GLU A 249 1.27 -7.73 22.18
C GLU A 249 1.82 -9.14 21.90
N LYS A 250 2.29 -9.84 22.93
CA LYS A 250 2.68 -11.26 22.79
C LYS A 250 1.48 -12.18 22.54
N ALA A 251 0.35 -11.94 23.21
CA ALA A 251 -0.88 -12.69 23.00
C ALA A 251 -1.42 -12.46 21.58
N LEU A 252 -1.45 -11.20 21.12
CA LEU A 252 -1.84 -10.86 19.75
C LEU A 252 -0.92 -11.51 18.72
N ASN A 253 0.40 -11.48 18.93
CA ASN A 253 1.35 -12.14 18.03
C ASN A 253 1.13 -13.66 17.96
N ARG A 254 0.80 -14.31 19.08
CA ARG A 254 0.42 -15.73 19.10
C ARG A 254 -0.87 -15.98 18.32
N TRP A 255 -1.91 -15.18 18.57
CA TRP A 255 -3.18 -15.27 17.85
C TRP A 255 -3.00 -15.06 16.33
N CYS A 256 -2.17 -14.09 15.94
CA CYS A 256 -1.82 -13.87 14.53
C CYS A 256 -1.14 -15.09 13.92
N PHE A 257 -0.20 -15.71 14.64
CA PHE A 257 0.49 -16.91 14.18
C PHE A 257 -0.47 -18.10 13.98
N GLU A 258 -1.37 -18.33 14.94
CA GLU A 258 -2.37 -19.41 14.88
C GLU A 258 -3.38 -19.21 13.72
N ASN A 259 -3.72 -17.96 13.40
CA ASN A 259 -4.68 -17.61 12.36
C ASN A 259 -4.03 -17.26 11.01
N PHE A 260 -2.73 -17.51 10.84
CA PHE A 260 -2.01 -17.21 9.59
C PHE A 260 -2.09 -15.74 9.15
N ILE A 261 -2.10 -14.83 10.13
CA ILE A 261 -2.11 -13.38 9.95
C ILE A 261 -0.71 -12.82 10.20
N ASN A 262 -0.28 -11.88 9.36
CA ASN A 262 0.96 -11.17 9.53
C ASN A 262 0.84 -10.11 10.64
N TYR A 263 1.37 -10.45 11.82
CA TYR A 263 1.38 -9.56 12.99
C TYR A 263 1.96 -8.18 12.70
N ARG A 264 3.01 -8.07 11.85
CA ARG A 264 3.61 -6.75 11.56
C ARG A 264 2.69 -5.88 10.72
N SER A 265 2.06 -6.45 9.70
CA SER A 265 1.10 -5.73 8.87
C SER A 265 -0.13 -5.33 9.68
N LEU A 266 -0.65 -6.22 10.52
CA LEU A 266 -1.80 -5.92 11.39
C LEU A 266 -1.48 -4.80 12.40
N ARG A 267 -0.30 -4.85 13.03
CA ARG A 267 0.13 -3.77 13.94
C ARG A 267 0.23 -2.44 13.20
N HIS A 268 0.85 -2.43 12.02
CA HIS A 268 0.93 -1.23 11.19
C HIS A 268 -0.44 -0.71 10.79
N ALA A 269 -1.40 -1.60 10.46
CA ALA A 269 -2.78 -1.20 10.15
C ALA A 269 -3.46 -0.53 11.34
N ARG A 270 -3.22 -1.01 12.57
CA ARG A 270 -3.74 -0.37 13.80
C ARG A 270 -3.12 1.02 14.03
N ASP A 271 -1.82 1.17 13.77
CA ASP A 271 -1.15 2.47 13.87
C ASP A 271 -1.73 3.46 12.85
N VAL A 272 -1.91 3.03 11.59
CA VAL A 272 -2.56 3.81 10.52
C VAL A 272 -4.01 4.16 10.89
N HIS A 273 -4.77 3.21 11.42
CA HIS A 273 -6.13 3.43 11.89
C HIS A 273 -6.19 4.53 12.94
N SER A 274 -5.34 4.46 13.98
CA SER A 274 -5.31 5.48 15.04
C SER A 274 -4.94 6.87 14.51
N GLN A 275 -4.03 6.96 13.54
CA GLN A 275 -3.63 8.23 12.92
C GLN A 275 -4.78 8.84 12.11
N ILE A 276 -5.40 8.05 11.22
CA ILE A 276 -6.51 8.52 10.39
C ILE A 276 -7.71 8.89 11.26
N GLN A 277 -8.00 8.12 12.31
CA GLN A 277 -9.06 8.43 13.28
C GLN A 277 -8.88 9.83 13.88
N GLY A 278 -7.65 10.17 14.27
CA GLY A 278 -7.32 11.49 14.79
C GLY A 278 -7.63 12.62 13.79
N HIS A 279 -7.25 12.44 12.53
CA HIS A 279 -7.56 13.41 11.47
C HIS A 279 -9.06 13.56 11.22
N VAL A 280 -9.78 12.43 11.14
CA VAL A 280 -11.24 12.38 10.92
C VAL A 280 -12.00 13.10 12.05
N GLN A 281 -11.60 12.88 13.30
CA GLN A 281 -12.19 13.58 14.46
C GLN A 281 -11.90 15.08 14.45
N GLN A 282 -10.66 15.50 14.11
CA GLN A 282 -10.31 16.92 13.96
C GLN A 282 -11.11 17.62 12.86
N MET A 283 -11.58 16.87 11.86
CA MET A 283 -12.43 17.36 10.78
C MET A 283 -13.91 17.43 11.17
N GLY A 284 -14.29 16.98 12.38
CA GLY A 284 -15.67 16.99 12.88
C GLY A 284 -16.54 15.87 12.33
N LEU A 285 -15.94 14.80 11.79
CA LEU A 285 -16.68 13.62 11.33
C LEU A 285 -17.01 12.71 12.52
N ASN A 286 -18.25 12.19 12.55
CA ASN A 286 -18.75 11.40 13.67
C ASN A 286 -18.43 9.93 13.46
N LEU A 287 -17.74 9.31 14.42
CA LEU A 287 -17.49 7.88 14.42
C LEU A 287 -18.79 7.13 14.71
N SER A 288 -19.43 6.64 13.67
CA SER A 288 -20.63 5.80 13.73
C SER A 288 -20.35 4.46 13.08
N SER A 289 -20.79 3.39 13.73
CA SER A 289 -20.78 2.03 13.21
C SER A 289 -22.15 1.65 12.67
N CYS A 290 -22.18 0.89 11.57
CA CYS A 290 -23.39 0.25 11.06
C CYS A 290 -23.71 -1.10 11.72
N GLY A 291 -22.92 -1.53 12.71
CA GLY A 291 -23.11 -2.79 13.44
C GLY A 291 -22.85 -4.02 12.57
N ASP A 292 -23.81 -4.95 12.59
CA ASP A 292 -23.77 -6.21 11.83
C ASP A 292 -24.50 -6.10 10.47
N ASP A 293 -25.36 -5.09 10.28
CA ASP A 293 -26.00 -4.84 8.98
C ASP A 293 -25.04 -4.08 8.06
N MET A 294 -24.31 -4.84 7.24
CA MET A 294 -23.32 -4.32 6.31
C MET A 294 -23.91 -3.77 5.01
N VAL A 295 -25.24 -3.66 4.86
CA VAL A 295 -25.85 -3.11 3.64
C VAL A 295 -25.44 -1.65 3.42
N GLN A 296 -25.46 -0.81 4.48
CA GLN A 296 -25.04 0.60 4.36
C GLN A 296 -23.56 0.71 4.03
N PHE A 297 -22.73 -0.15 4.64
CA PHE A 297 -21.31 -0.23 4.33
C PHE A 297 -21.05 -0.59 2.86
N ARG A 298 -21.76 -1.59 2.31
CA ARG A 298 -21.65 -1.95 0.89
C ARG A 298 -22.12 -0.84 -0.05
N ARG A 299 -23.21 -0.14 0.29
CA ARG A 299 -23.65 1.05 -0.45
C ARG A 299 -22.58 2.14 -0.43
N CYS A 300 -21.99 2.41 0.73
CA CYS A 300 -20.88 3.35 0.86
C CYS A 300 -19.66 2.94 0.01
N LEU A 301 -19.29 1.66 0.01
CA LEU A 301 -18.20 1.16 -0.85
C LEU A 301 -18.48 1.45 -2.32
N THR A 302 -19.70 1.15 -2.80
CA THR A 302 -20.07 1.43 -4.19
C THR A 302 -20.07 2.93 -4.52
N ALA A 303 -20.52 3.78 -3.60
CA ALA A 303 -20.51 5.24 -3.78
C ALA A 303 -19.09 5.83 -3.80
N ALA A 304 -18.15 5.23 -3.06
CA ALA A 304 -16.78 5.73 -2.96
C ALA A 304 -15.84 5.17 -4.03
N PHE A 305 -15.96 3.89 -4.35
CA PHE A 305 -15.10 3.16 -5.28
C PHE A 305 -15.77 2.93 -6.65
N PHE A 306 -16.70 3.80 -7.05
CA PHE A 306 -17.46 3.66 -8.31
C PHE A 306 -16.58 3.58 -9.56
N LEU A 307 -15.37 4.17 -9.52
CA LEU A 307 -14.38 4.08 -10.61
C LEU A 307 -13.77 2.67 -10.75
N ASN A 308 -13.84 1.85 -9.70
CA ASN A 308 -13.25 0.52 -9.63
C ASN A 308 -14.35 -0.56 -9.63
N ALA A 309 -15.32 -0.42 -10.53
CA ALA A 309 -16.36 -1.41 -10.74
C ALA A 309 -15.96 -2.41 -11.84
N ALA A 310 -16.39 -3.65 -11.69
CA ALA A 310 -16.20 -4.69 -12.70
C ALA A 310 -17.49 -5.48 -12.89
N MET A 311 -17.79 -5.86 -14.13
CA MET A 311 -18.94 -6.67 -14.50
C MET A 311 -18.49 -8.03 -14.99
N ARG A 312 -18.96 -9.08 -14.31
CA ARG A 312 -18.75 -10.47 -14.74
C ARG A 312 -19.51 -10.72 -16.04
N GLN A 313 -18.78 -11.14 -17.05
CA GLN A 313 -19.31 -11.53 -18.35
C GLN A 313 -19.77 -13.00 -18.32
N PRO A 314 -20.66 -13.42 -19.25
CA PRO A 314 -21.14 -14.80 -19.31
C PRO A 314 -20.03 -15.86 -19.48
N ASP A 315 -18.92 -15.48 -20.11
CA ASP A 315 -17.74 -16.33 -20.31
C ASP A 315 -16.86 -16.48 -19.04
N GLY A 316 -17.23 -15.82 -17.94
CA GLY A 316 -16.49 -15.81 -16.69
C GLY A 316 -15.39 -14.76 -16.61
N SER A 317 -15.16 -13.96 -17.67
CA SER A 317 -14.26 -12.82 -17.64
C SER A 317 -14.88 -11.62 -16.91
N PHE A 318 -14.07 -10.61 -16.60
CA PHE A 318 -14.52 -9.36 -15.97
C PHE A 318 -14.19 -8.19 -16.91
N ARG A 319 -15.11 -7.22 -17.00
CA ARG A 319 -14.92 -5.95 -17.73
C ARG A 319 -15.16 -4.76 -16.84
#